data_AF-A0A6H2DLK7-F1
#
_entry.id   AF-A0A6H2DLK7-F1
#
_cell.length_a   1.000
_cell.length_b   1.000
_cell.length_c   1.000
_cell.angle_alpha   90.00
_cell.angle_beta   90.00
_cell.angle_gamma   90.00
#
_symmetry.space_group_name_H-M   'P 1'
#
loop_
_entity.id
_entity.type
_entity.pdbx_description
1 polymer ?
#
loop_
_entity_poly.entity_id
_entity_poly.type
_entity_poly.pdbx_seq_one_letter_code
_entity_poly.pdbx_strand_id
1 'polypeptide(L)'
;MKPAERNQFVADQLEVLIERVNAGEGPAVDRYKNERAVLERLIPIPTDGFRGITLTAILGKMVREDINSSNEFGSIHPRAIFERGIRPILKKYSIPTGASAPLNVAKNVQVIDEKWAEGRKPEDAALAAVDYIRRINSHWGNLEFRDDLILMFIQRLLQYAEEIGQLEVTLQNLDTVAPMETGSKLAKFAVSTPEGGSVPQYLFGLILAFLRSTDTDFEAVLGVNESVFGTNTTSNKPADIWESLANDEAGNYFEVTCKPVDEERLDAAVESFAKQGLSNAPITFVCRMPNDASSLKLTNDVLEYRGAQFQFIDFCRTVEILYLLLTETKRIEVIKRFEKFIADPNRKIFTKKAWSKQFGNN
;
A
#
# COMPACT_ATOMS: atom_id res chain seq x y z
N MET A 1 -25.71 -13.23 -13.05
CA MET A 1 -25.80 -12.46 -11.80
C MET A 1 -25.45 -11.00 -12.10
N LYS A 2 -26.20 -10.01 -11.60
CA LYS A 2 -25.85 -8.59 -11.82
C LYS A 2 -24.57 -8.22 -11.06
N PRO A 3 -23.84 -7.16 -11.45
CA PRO A 3 -22.58 -6.80 -10.80
C PRO A 3 -22.68 -6.58 -9.28
N ALA A 4 -23.74 -5.92 -8.80
CA ALA A 4 -23.94 -5.68 -7.37
C ALA A 4 -24.20 -6.99 -6.60
N GLU A 5 -25.13 -7.81 -7.10
CA GLU A 5 -25.46 -9.13 -6.54
C GLU A 5 -24.21 -10.04 -6.48
N ARG A 6 -23.39 -10.04 -7.53
CA ARG A 6 -22.14 -10.81 -7.57
C ARG A 6 -21.16 -10.38 -6.50
N ASN A 7 -20.94 -9.08 -6.35
CA ASN A 7 -19.96 -8.60 -5.39
C ASN A 7 -20.45 -8.86 -3.95
N GLN A 8 -21.76 -8.75 -3.69
CA GLN A 8 -22.35 -9.10 -2.41
C GLN A 8 -22.21 -10.60 -2.14
N PHE A 9 -22.57 -11.46 -3.09
CA PHE A 9 -22.40 -12.91 -2.97
C PHE A 9 -20.95 -13.28 -2.63
N VAL A 10 -19.97 -12.67 -3.30
CA VAL A 10 -18.55 -12.89 -3.01
C VAL A 10 -18.19 -12.48 -1.57
N ALA A 11 -18.70 -11.34 -1.11
CA ALA A 11 -18.47 -10.87 0.25
C ALA A 11 -19.05 -11.84 1.28
N ASP A 12 -20.31 -12.25 1.08
CA ASP A 12 -21.02 -13.19 1.95
C ASP A 12 -20.31 -14.56 2.00
N GLN A 13 -19.89 -15.09 0.85
CA GLN A 13 -19.18 -16.37 0.78
C GLN A 13 -17.83 -16.31 1.50
N LEU A 14 -17.07 -15.23 1.33
CA LEU A 14 -15.80 -15.08 2.02
C LEU A 14 -16.00 -14.96 3.54
N GLU A 15 -17.03 -14.23 3.98
CA GLU A 15 -17.38 -14.11 5.38
C GLU A 15 -17.76 -15.47 5.99
N VAL A 16 -18.62 -16.24 5.32
CA VAL A 16 -18.97 -17.61 5.72
C VAL A 16 -17.75 -18.50 5.83
N LEU A 17 -16.83 -18.46 4.86
CA LEU A 17 -15.61 -19.28 4.92
C LEU A 17 -14.71 -18.90 6.10
N ILE A 18 -14.60 -17.60 6.41
CA ILE A 18 -13.84 -17.12 7.56
C ILE A 18 -14.50 -17.57 8.87
N GLU A 19 -15.82 -17.47 8.99
CA GLU A 19 -16.58 -17.90 10.16
C GLU A 19 -16.43 -19.41 10.42
N ARG A 20 -16.48 -20.23 9.36
CA ARG A 20 -16.23 -21.68 9.44
C ARG A 20 -14.85 -21.99 10.01
N VAL A 21 -13.81 -21.32 9.49
CA VAL A 21 -12.44 -21.52 10.00
C VAL A 21 -12.31 -21.06 11.45
N ASN A 22 -12.92 -19.93 11.83
CA ASN A 22 -12.93 -19.45 13.22
C ASN A 22 -13.69 -20.41 14.16
N ALA A 23 -14.68 -21.14 13.64
CA ALA A 23 -15.37 -22.21 14.36
C ALA A 23 -14.55 -23.51 14.45
N GLY A 24 -13.34 -23.54 13.90
CA GLY A 24 -12.44 -24.70 13.92
C GLY A 24 -12.60 -25.66 12.73
N GLU A 25 -13.36 -25.29 11.70
CA GLU A 25 -13.43 -26.10 10.47
C GLU A 25 -12.15 -25.96 9.64
N GLY A 26 -11.77 -27.06 8.99
CA GLY A 26 -10.64 -27.14 8.08
C GLY A 26 -9.93 -28.48 8.19
N PRO A 27 -9.08 -28.81 7.22
CA PRO A 27 -8.34 -30.06 7.26
C PRO A 27 -7.32 -30.05 8.42
N ALA A 28 -7.10 -31.21 9.02
CA ALA A 28 -6.05 -31.41 10.02
C ALA A 28 -4.66 -31.04 9.45
N VAL A 29 -3.74 -30.61 10.33
CA VAL A 29 -2.42 -30.08 9.95
C VAL A 29 -1.56 -31.09 9.19
N ASP A 30 -1.71 -32.38 9.49
CA ASP A 30 -1.00 -33.48 8.86
C ASP A 30 -1.61 -33.93 7.52
N ARG A 31 -2.84 -33.50 7.21
CA ARG A 31 -3.51 -33.71 5.91
C ARG A 31 -3.02 -32.67 4.89
N TYR A 32 -2.87 -33.09 3.62
CA TYR A 32 -2.49 -32.24 2.48
C TYR A 32 -1.16 -31.49 2.64
N LYS A 33 -0.12 -32.18 3.13
CA LYS A 33 1.22 -31.58 3.35
C LYS A 33 1.78 -30.87 2.12
N ASN A 34 1.55 -31.42 0.93
CA ASN A 34 2.04 -30.85 -0.32
C ASN A 34 1.35 -29.51 -0.62
N GLU A 35 0.03 -29.46 -0.46
CA GLU A 35 -0.76 -28.27 -0.69
C GLU A 35 -0.47 -27.18 0.35
N ARG A 36 -0.22 -27.55 1.62
CA ARG A 36 0.28 -26.61 2.63
C ARG A 36 1.63 -26.02 2.25
N ALA A 37 2.55 -26.83 1.72
CA ALA A 37 3.86 -26.33 1.26
C ALA A 37 3.73 -25.34 0.08
N VAL A 38 2.69 -25.46 -0.75
CA VAL A 38 2.37 -24.45 -1.77
C VAL A 38 1.94 -23.14 -1.11
N LEU A 39 1.10 -23.20 -0.07
CA LEU A 39 0.62 -22.01 0.64
C LEU A 39 1.75 -21.23 1.34
N GLU A 40 2.77 -21.91 1.87
CA GLU A 40 3.94 -21.24 2.48
C GLU A 40 4.75 -20.42 1.46
N ARG A 41 4.71 -20.79 0.18
CA ARG A 41 5.35 -20.02 -0.90
C ARG A 41 4.45 -18.91 -1.45
N LEU A 42 3.15 -18.93 -1.14
CA LEU A 42 2.13 -18.07 -1.74
C LEU A 42 1.63 -16.97 -0.79
N ILE A 43 1.37 -17.29 0.48
CA ILE A 43 0.68 -16.40 1.42
C ILE A 43 1.65 -15.50 2.19
N PRO A 44 2.64 -16.05 2.93
CA PRO A 44 3.51 -15.26 3.82
C PRO A 44 4.65 -14.54 3.08
N ILE A 45 4.33 -13.94 1.93
CA ILE A 45 5.27 -13.22 1.08
C ILE A 45 4.98 -11.72 1.07
N PRO A 46 6.00 -10.86 0.82
CA PRO A 46 5.81 -9.42 0.76
C PRO A 46 4.84 -8.94 -0.33
N THR A 47 4.74 -9.67 -1.44
CA THR A 47 3.88 -9.33 -2.58
C THR A 47 2.47 -9.89 -2.36
N ASP A 48 1.53 -9.03 -2.02
CA ASP A 48 0.13 -9.38 -1.74
C ASP A 48 -0.72 -9.74 -2.97
N GLY A 49 -0.27 -9.37 -4.17
CA GLY A 49 -1.00 -9.61 -5.42
C GLY A 49 -1.27 -11.08 -5.72
N PHE A 50 -0.34 -11.98 -5.41
CA PHE A 50 -0.50 -13.41 -5.74
C PHE A 50 -1.55 -14.12 -4.90
N ARG A 51 -1.53 -13.90 -3.57
CA ARG A 51 -2.61 -14.39 -2.69
C ARG A 51 -3.96 -13.76 -3.03
N GLY A 52 -3.97 -12.48 -3.42
CA GLY A 52 -5.19 -11.80 -3.87
C GLY A 52 -5.76 -12.37 -5.18
N ILE A 53 -4.93 -12.72 -6.15
CA ILE A 53 -5.34 -13.39 -7.39
C ILE A 53 -5.91 -14.78 -7.10
N THR A 54 -5.24 -15.55 -6.25
CA THR A 54 -5.69 -16.90 -5.89
C THR A 54 -7.06 -16.85 -5.23
N LEU A 55 -7.26 -15.95 -4.25
CA LEU A 55 -8.57 -15.78 -3.61
C LEU A 55 -9.65 -15.32 -4.59
N THR A 56 -9.29 -14.44 -5.53
CA THR A 56 -10.19 -13.96 -6.59
C THR A 56 -10.60 -15.09 -7.54
N ALA A 57 -9.66 -15.98 -7.90
CA ALA A 57 -9.95 -17.14 -8.75
C ALA A 57 -10.84 -18.16 -8.02
N ILE A 58 -10.63 -18.37 -6.72
CA ILE A 58 -11.47 -19.26 -5.88
C ILE A 58 -12.90 -18.74 -5.82
N LEU A 59 -13.08 -17.49 -5.38
CA LEU A 59 -14.43 -16.92 -5.21
C LEU A 59 -15.11 -16.66 -6.56
N GLY A 60 -14.34 -16.32 -7.60
CA GLY A 60 -14.86 -16.22 -8.97
C GLY A 60 -15.38 -17.55 -9.51
N LYS A 61 -14.73 -18.66 -9.16
CA LYS A 61 -15.17 -20.02 -9.50
C LYS A 61 -16.45 -20.43 -8.73
N MET A 62 -16.64 -19.95 -7.50
CA MET A 62 -17.91 -20.12 -6.77
C MET A 62 -19.05 -19.31 -7.38
N VAL A 63 -18.76 -18.15 -8.00
CA VAL A 63 -19.76 -17.39 -8.77
C VAL A 63 -20.10 -18.07 -10.09
N ARG A 64 -19.11 -18.68 -10.74
CA ARG A 64 -19.21 -19.34 -12.05
C ARG A 64 -18.65 -20.76 -11.97
N GLU A 65 -19.49 -21.71 -11.57
CA GLU A 65 -19.09 -23.11 -11.44
C GLU A 65 -18.83 -23.80 -12.79
N ASP A 66 -19.17 -23.17 -13.91
CA ASP A 66 -19.01 -23.68 -15.27
C ASP A 66 -17.61 -23.45 -15.87
N ILE A 67 -16.85 -22.49 -15.36
CA ILE A 67 -15.58 -22.05 -15.99
C ILE A 67 -14.35 -22.72 -15.39
N ASN A 68 -13.23 -22.70 -16.10
CA ASN A 68 -11.93 -22.91 -15.45
C ASN A 68 -11.32 -21.55 -15.06
N SER A 69 -11.25 -21.25 -13.76
CA SER A 69 -10.77 -19.94 -13.30
C SER A 69 -9.27 -19.68 -13.53
N SER A 70 -8.48 -20.71 -13.90
CA SER A 70 -7.12 -20.49 -14.42
C SER A 70 -7.12 -20.05 -15.87
N ASN A 71 -8.00 -20.60 -16.71
CA ASN A 71 -7.99 -20.34 -18.16
C ASN A 71 -8.94 -19.22 -18.59
N GLU A 72 -9.90 -18.88 -17.73
CA GLU A 72 -10.97 -17.91 -18.00
C GLU A 72 -11.02 -16.84 -16.91
N PHE A 73 -9.86 -16.49 -16.33
CA PHE A 73 -9.73 -15.54 -15.23
C PHE A 73 -10.28 -14.16 -15.56
N GLY A 74 -10.21 -13.72 -16.83
CA GLY A 74 -10.83 -12.45 -17.24
C GLY A 74 -12.36 -12.46 -17.18
N SER A 75 -12.97 -13.63 -17.40
CA SER A 75 -14.43 -13.81 -17.48
C SER A 75 -15.14 -13.68 -16.13
N ILE A 76 -14.41 -13.77 -15.02
CA ILE A 76 -14.96 -13.54 -13.67
C ILE A 76 -14.98 -12.06 -13.29
N HIS A 77 -14.50 -11.15 -14.15
CA HIS A 77 -14.33 -9.73 -13.83
C HIS A 77 -13.52 -9.51 -12.53
N PRO A 78 -12.26 -9.97 -12.49
CA PRO A 78 -11.49 -10.12 -11.27
C PRO A 78 -11.33 -8.80 -10.51
N ARG A 79 -11.26 -7.68 -11.24
CA ARG A 79 -11.19 -6.35 -10.63
C ARG A 79 -12.39 -6.01 -9.77
N ALA A 80 -13.57 -6.18 -10.34
CA ALA A 80 -14.81 -5.80 -9.67
C ALA A 80 -15.08 -6.73 -8.47
N ILE A 81 -14.81 -8.03 -8.62
CA ILE A 81 -14.89 -9.00 -7.52
C ILE A 81 -13.94 -8.61 -6.40
N PHE A 82 -12.67 -8.34 -6.70
CA PHE A 82 -11.70 -8.06 -5.66
C PHE A 82 -11.94 -6.73 -4.95
N GLU A 83 -12.06 -5.63 -5.69
CA GLU A 83 -12.18 -4.28 -5.10
C GLU A 83 -13.46 -4.13 -4.27
N ARG A 84 -14.58 -4.75 -4.71
CA ARG A 84 -15.91 -4.51 -4.12
C ARG A 84 -16.43 -5.66 -3.26
N GLY A 85 -16.02 -6.90 -3.50
CA GLY A 85 -16.44 -8.06 -2.71
C GLY A 85 -15.37 -8.51 -1.71
N ILE A 86 -14.15 -8.76 -2.17
CA ILE A 86 -13.10 -9.40 -1.36
C ILE A 86 -12.42 -8.41 -0.41
N ARG A 87 -11.90 -7.31 -0.95
CA ARG A 87 -11.05 -6.36 -0.21
C ARG A 87 -11.72 -5.77 1.03
N PRO A 88 -13.02 -5.39 1.02
CA PRO A 88 -13.69 -4.91 2.22
C PRO A 88 -13.69 -5.95 3.36
N ILE A 89 -13.91 -7.22 3.04
CA ILE A 89 -13.93 -8.31 4.02
C ILE A 89 -12.52 -8.58 4.54
N LEU A 90 -11.50 -8.65 3.67
CA LEU A 90 -10.12 -8.80 4.12
C LEU A 90 -9.71 -7.68 5.10
N LYS A 91 -10.10 -6.43 4.83
CA LYS A 91 -9.88 -5.31 5.77
C LYS A 91 -10.62 -5.48 7.08
N LYS A 92 -11.89 -5.90 7.04
CA LYS A 92 -12.72 -6.15 8.24
C LYS A 92 -12.05 -7.14 9.20
N TYR A 93 -11.45 -8.19 8.65
CA TYR A 93 -10.77 -9.25 9.42
C TYR A 93 -9.26 -9.01 9.60
N SER A 94 -8.76 -7.80 9.32
CA SER A 94 -7.33 -7.44 9.44
C SER A 94 -6.38 -8.34 8.63
N ILE A 95 -6.88 -8.97 7.55
CA ILE A 95 -6.06 -9.77 6.64
C ILE A 95 -5.32 -8.83 5.68
N PRO A 96 -3.97 -8.86 5.64
CA PRO A 96 -3.20 -7.87 4.89
C PRO A 96 -3.49 -7.89 3.40
N THR A 97 -3.96 -6.74 2.90
CA THR A 97 -4.40 -6.57 1.51
C THR A 97 -4.07 -5.18 0.97
N GLY A 98 -3.53 -5.11 -0.25
CA GLY A 98 -3.21 -3.86 -0.92
C GLY A 98 -4.38 -3.22 -1.64
N ALA A 99 -4.18 -1.99 -2.12
CA ALA A 99 -5.26 -1.23 -2.76
C ALA A 99 -5.73 -1.80 -4.10
N SER A 100 -4.81 -2.35 -4.89
CA SER A 100 -5.05 -2.83 -6.25
C SER A 100 -4.24 -4.10 -6.54
N ALA A 101 -3.96 -4.91 -5.51
CA ALA A 101 -2.96 -5.98 -5.55
C ALA A 101 -3.19 -6.99 -6.70
N PRO A 102 -4.42 -7.50 -6.95
CA PRO A 102 -4.67 -8.35 -8.13
C PRO A 102 -4.68 -7.58 -9.45
N LEU A 103 -4.94 -6.28 -9.44
CA LEU A 103 -5.08 -5.47 -10.65
C LEU A 103 -3.75 -5.14 -11.28
N ASN A 104 -2.75 -4.89 -10.45
CA ASN A 104 -1.40 -4.61 -10.92
C ASN A 104 -0.73 -5.90 -11.41
N VAL A 105 -1.07 -7.04 -10.79
CA VAL A 105 -0.46 -8.33 -11.13
C VAL A 105 -1.22 -9.04 -12.27
N ALA A 106 -2.53 -8.87 -12.41
CA ALA A 106 -3.33 -9.52 -13.47
C ALA A 106 -3.97 -8.53 -14.46
N LYS A 107 -3.39 -7.32 -14.65
CA LYS A 107 -3.92 -6.33 -15.60
C LYS A 107 -4.08 -6.95 -16.99
N ASN A 108 -5.31 -6.98 -17.50
CA ASN A 108 -5.67 -7.54 -18.81
C ASN A 108 -5.35 -9.05 -18.99
N VAL A 109 -5.15 -9.78 -17.90
CA VAL A 109 -4.82 -11.21 -17.96
C VAL A 109 -6.10 -12.03 -18.10
N GLN A 110 -6.11 -12.91 -19.11
CA GLN A 110 -7.19 -13.88 -19.33
C GLN A 110 -6.86 -15.26 -18.74
N VAL A 111 -5.58 -15.63 -18.72
CA VAL A 111 -5.07 -16.94 -18.32
C VAL A 111 -4.00 -16.80 -17.24
N ILE A 112 -4.09 -17.60 -16.19
CA ILE A 112 -3.18 -17.71 -15.06
C ILE A 112 -2.47 -19.08 -15.17
N ASP A 113 -1.36 -19.11 -15.90
CA ASP A 113 -0.53 -20.28 -16.17
C ASP A 113 0.96 -19.98 -15.90
N GLU A 114 1.85 -20.94 -16.21
CA GLU A 114 3.30 -20.78 -16.05
C GLU A 114 3.85 -19.58 -16.85
N LYS A 115 3.30 -19.31 -18.03
CA LYS A 115 3.71 -18.14 -18.85
C LYS A 115 3.31 -16.84 -18.18
N TRP A 116 2.16 -16.80 -17.52
CA TRP A 116 1.78 -15.66 -16.70
C TRP A 116 2.71 -15.48 -15.49
N ALA A 117 3.23 -16.58 -14.91
CA ALA A 117 4.13 -16.53 -13.76
C ALA A 117 5.56 -16.07 -14.12
N GLU A 118 6.04 -16.43 -15.31
CA GLU A 118 7.39 -16.13 -15.80
C GLU A 118 7.76 -14.64 -15.69
N GLY A 119 8.92 -14.35 -15.11
CA GLY A 119 9.46 -12.99 -14.98
C GLY A 119 8.79 -12.13 -13.90
N ARG A 120 7.76 -12.63 -13.20
CA ARG A 120 7.17 -11.94 -12.05
C ARG A 120 8.05 -12.13 -10.81
N LYS A 121 7.99 -11.17 -9.88
CA LYS A 121 8.82 -11.19 -8.67
C LYS A 121 7.99 -11.18 -7.38
N PRO A 122 8.17 -12.17 -6.47
CA PRO A 122 8.93 -13.41 -6.66
C PRO A 122 8.22 -14.40 -7.61
N GLU A 123 8.96 -15.06 -8.50
CA GLU A 123 8.41 -15.98 -9.51
C GLU A 123 7.86 -17.26 -8.86
N ASP A 124 8.56 -17.79 -7.86
CA ASP A 124 8.15 -18.96 -7.09
C ASP A 124 6.75 -18.80 -6.48
N ALA A 125 6.41 -17.59 -6.00
CA ALA A 125 5.08 -17.29 -5.51
C ALA A 125 4.02 -17.22 -6.61
N ALA A 126 4.39 -16.72 -7.79
CA ALA A 126 3.50 -16.69 -8.94
C ALA A 126 3.19 -18.13 -9.40
N LEU A 127 4.21 -18.99 -9.45
CA LEU A 127 4.05 -20.42 -9.74
C LEU A 127 3.21 -21.13 -8.66
N ALA A 128 3.40 -20.79 -7.38
CA ALA A 128 2.58 -21.30 -6.30
C ALA A 128 1.10 -20.91 -6.44
N ALA A 129 0.80 -19.68 -6.90
CA ALA A 129 -0.56 -19.26 -7.23
C ALA A 129 -1.14 -20.10 -8.37
N VAL A 130 -0.39 -20.30 -9.45
CA VAL A 130 -0.80 -21.15 -10.59
C VAL A 130 -1.11 -22.57 -10.12
N ASP A 131 -0.20 -23.19 -9.36
CA ASP A 131 -0.37 -24.55 -8.86
C ASP A 131 -1.62 -24.68 -7.98
N TYR A 132 -1.82 -23.75 -7.04
CA TYR A 132 -2.96 -23.81 -6.13
C TYR A 132 -4.30 -23.63 -6.86
N ILE A 133 -4.39 -22.65 -7.78
CA ILE A 133 -5.59 -22.43 -8.60
C ILE A 133 -5.89 -23.65 -9.47
N ARG A 134 -4.86 -24.27 -10.05
CA ARG A 134 -5.01 -25.47 -10.88
C ARG A 134 -5.52 -26.66 -10.08
N ARG A 135 -5.00 -26.89 -8.87
CA ARG A 135 -5.48 -27.96 -7.97
C ARG A 135 -6.96 -27.81 -7.67
N ILE A 136 -7.40 -26.60 -7.31
CA ILE A 136 -8.82 -26.33 -7.03
C ILE A 136 -9.69 -26.60 -8.28
N ASN A 137 -9.29 -26.10 -9.45
CA ASN A 137 -10.07 -26.32 -10.68
C ASN A 137 -10.13 -27.80 -11.07
N SER A 138 -9.01 -28.52 -10.98
CA SER A 138 -8.92 -29.94 -11.36
C SER A 138 -9.73 -30.85 -10.44
N HIS A 139 -9.99 -30.41 -9.21
CA HIS A 139 -10.73 -31.16 -8.20
C HIS A 139 -12.07 -30.50 -7.82
N TRP A 140 -12.61 -29.61 -8.66
CA TRP A 140 -13.85 -28.89 -8.34
C TRP A 140 -15.05 -29.83 -8.08
N GLY A 141 -15.09 -30.98 -8.76
CA GLY A 141 -16.12 -32.02 -8.57
C GLY A 141 -15.89 -32.91 -7.34
N ASN A 142 -14.71 -32.89 -6.72
CA ASN A 142 -14.45 -33.59 -5.47
C ASN A 142 -14.73 -32.63 -4.30
N LEU A 143 -15.96 -32.64 -3.80
CA LEU A 143 -16.44 -31.68 -2.81
C LEU A 143 -15.58 -31.65 -1.54
N GLU A 144 -15.23 -32.81 -1.00
CA GLU A 144 -14.41 -32.90 0.23
C GLU A 144 -13.03 -32.27 0.00
N PHE A 145 -12.32 -32.72 -1.04
CA PHE A 145 -10.97 -32.21 -1.33
C PHE A 145 -11.00 -30.71 -1.68
N ARG A 146 -11.97 -30.27 -2.49
CA ARG A 146 -12.16 -28.86 -2.85
C ARG A 146 -12.39 -28.00 -1.60
N ASP A 147 -13.33 -28.39 -0.75
CA ASP A 147 -13.69 -27.62 0.43
C ASP A 147 -12.53 -27.56 1.42
N ASP A 148 -11.80 -28.67 1.57
CA ASP A 148 -10.56 -28.71 2.34
C ASP A 148 -9.52 -27.71 1.81
N LEU A 149 -9.29 -27.65 0.49
CA LEU A 149 -8.34 -26.69 -0.11
C LEU A 149 -8.78 -25.24 0.08
N ILE A 150 -10.08 -24.96 -0.02
CA ILE A 150 -10.61 -23.60 0.17
C ILE A 150 -10.44 -23.19 1.64
N LEU A 151 -10.90 -24.02 2.59
CA LEU A 151 -10.78 -23.72 4.01
C LEU A 151 -9.32 -23.60 4.45
N MET A 152 -8.43 -24.45 3.93
CA MET A 152 -7.00 -24.39 4.21
C MET A 152 -6.37 -23.09 3.72
N PHE A 153 -6.78 -22.57 2.57
CA PHE A 153 -6.33 -21.26 2.07
C PHE A 153 -6.76 -20.13 3.01
N ILE A 154 -8.02 -20.14 3.46
CA ILE A 154 -8.57 -19.15 4.39
C ILE A 154 -7.90 -19.26 5.76
N GLN A 155 -7.70 -20.47 6.28
CA GLN A 155 -6.97 -20.75 7.51
C GLN A 155 -5.57 -20.15 7.47
N ARG A 156 -4.83 -20.35 6.37
CA ARG A 156 -3.49 -19.79 6.26
C ARG A 156 -3.48 -18.27 6.16
N LEU A 157 -4.48 -17.65 5.52
CA LEU A 157 -4.64 -16.19 5.50
C LEU A 157 -4.87 -15.62 6.91
N LEU A 158 -5.69 -16.29 7.73
CA LEU A 158 -5.96 -15.87 9.10
C LEU A 158 -4.73 -16.05 10.00
N GLN A 159 -4.03 -17.19 9.89
CA GLN A 159 -2.75 -17.40 10.59
C GLN A 159 -1.73 -16.33 10.22
N TYR A 160 -1.64 -15.98 8.93
CA TYR A 160 -0.76 -14.92 8.48
C TYR A 160 -1.16 -13.54 9.05
N ALA A 161 -2.46 -13.26 9.13
CA ALA A 161 -2.95 -12.03 9.75
C ALA A 161 -2.59 -11.98 11.25
N GLU A 162 -2.71 -13.10 11.96
CA GLU A 162 -2.32 -13.24 13.37
C GLU A 162 -0.79 -13.06 13.55
N GLU A 163 0.03 -13.75 12.75
CA GLU A 163 1.50 -13.60 12.75
C GLU A 163 1.91 -12.14 12.61
N ILE A 164 1.18 -11.36 11.81
CA ILE A 164 1.44 -9.93 11.59
C ILE A 164 0.91 -9.07 12.71
N GLY A 165 -0.26 -9.40 13.25
CA GLY A 165 -0.85 -8.72 14.40
C GLY A 165 0.01 -8.86 15.65
N GLN A 166 0.76 -9.96 15.77
CA GLN A 166 1.72 -10.22 16.85
C GLN A 166 3.08 -9.52 16.65
N LEU A 167 3.35 -8.90 15.50
CA LEU A 167 4.57 -8.11 15.31
C LEU A 167 4.49 -6.86 16.18
N GLU A 168 5.12 -6.90 17.35
CA GLU A 168 5.25 -5.74 18.21
C GLU A 168 6.01 -4.62 17.49
N VAL A 169 5.32 -3.51 17.30
CA VAL A 169 5.89 -2.23 16.91
C VAL A 169 6.13 -1.49 18.22
N THR A 170 7.19 -1.85 18.93
CA THR A 170 7.50 -1.22 20.23
C THR A 170 8.39 0.00 20.01
N LEU A 171 7.95 1.16 20.46
CA LEU A 171 8.81 2.33 20.62
C LEU A 171 9.71 2.18 21.85
N GLN A 172 11.03 2.33 21.67
CA GLN A 172 11.88 2.80 22.77
C GLN A 172 11.84 4.33 22.90
N ASN A 173 12.04 4.77 24.14
CA ASN A 173 12.08 6.15 24.63
C ASN A 173 12.93 7.11 23.77
N LEU A 174 12.37 7.56 22.65
CA LEU A 174 12.87 8.71 21.88
C LEU A 174 12.90 9.98 22.74
N ASP A 175 12.22 9.97 23.89
CA ASP A 175 12.19 11.02 24.91
C ASP A 175 13.58 11.34 25.50
N THR A 176 14.55 10.41 25.39
CA THR A 176 15.94 10.61 25.86
C THR A 176 16.93 11.01 24.75
N VAL A 177 16.49 10.97 23.49
CA VAL A 177 17.31 11.23 22.31
C VAL A 177 17.14 12.69 21.89
N ALA A 178 18.24 13.34 21.48
CA ALA A 178 18.18 14.71 21.00
C ALA A 178 17.18 14.83 19.82
N PRO A 179 16.30 15.86 19.77
CA PRO A 179 15.27 15.97 18.73
C PRO A 179 15.81 15.88 17.30
N MET A 180 17.00 16.44 17.06
CA MET A 180 17.65 16.37 15.75
C MET A 180 18.02 14.93 15.35
N GLU A 181 18.49 14.11 16.29
CA GLU A 181 18.79 12.71 16.04
C GLU A 181 17.51 11.90 15.79
N THR A 182 16.44 12.17 16.55
CA THR A 182 15.13 11.55 16.34
C THR A 182 14.58 11.88 14.96
N GLY A 183 14.59 13.16 14.56
CA GLY A 183 14.19 13.58 13.21
C GLY A 183 14.99 12.87 12.12
N SER A 184 16.31 12.71 12.31
CA SER A 184 17.19 12.01 11.37
C SER A 184 16.84 10.54 11.23
N LYS A 185 16.55 9.85 12.35
CA LYS A 185 16.13 8.45 12.35
C LYS A 185 14.80 8.27 11.62
N LEU A 186 13.81 9.14 11.89
CA LEU A 186 12.51 9.12 11.23
C LEU A 186 12.63 9.33 9.72
N ALA A 187 13.42 10.33 9.30
CA ALA A 187 13.71 10.62 7.91
C ALA A 187 14.33 9.42 7.17
N LYS A 188 15.41 8.85 7.73
CA LYS A 188 16.12 7.70 7.16
C LYS A 188 15.22 6.47 7.06
N PHE A 189 14.39 6.23 8.09
CA PHE A 189 13.39 5.18 8.06
C PHE A 189 12.46 5.36 6.86
N ALA A 190 11.82 6.53 6.74
CA ALA A 190 10.83 6.80 5.71
C ALA A 190 11.36 6.63 4.27
N VAL A 191 12.58 7.08 3.99
CA VAL A 191 13.20 6.91 2.65
C VAL A 191 13.66 5.47 2.38
N SER A 192 13.94 4.68 3.42
CA SER A 192 14.32 3.27 3.29
C SER A 192 13.12 2.33 3.13
N THR A 193 11.94 2.75 3.59
CA THR A 193 10.69 2.00 3.50
C THR A 193 9.59 2.81 2.79
N PRO A 194 9.78 3.29 1.54
CA PRO A 194 8.88 4.29 0.96
C PRO A 194 7.45 3.77 0.71
N GLU A 195 7.25 2.46 0.56
CA GLU A 195 5.95 1.84 0.22
C GLU A 195 5.24 2.50 -0.98
N GLY A 196 5.97 2.82 -2.04
CA GLY A 196 5.41 3.54 -3.19
C GLY A 196 5.26 5.05 -2.97
N GLY A 197 5.74 5.58 -1.84
CA GLY A 197 5.75 6.98 -1.43
C GLY A 197 4.94 7.27 -0.16
N SER A 198 4.11 6.33 0.32
CA SER A 198 3.15 6.63 1.38
C SER A 198 3.79 6.90 2.73
N VAL A 199 4.92 6.25 3.04
CA VAL A 199 5.64 6.48 4.31
C VAL A 199 6.27 7.88 4.36
N PRO A 200 7.06 8.32 3.35
CA PRO A 200 7.61 9.67 3.36
C PRO A 200 6.54 10.77 3.26
N GLN A 201 5.50 10.59 2.43
CA GLN A 201 4.37 11.52 2.34
C GLN A 201 3.68 11.69 3.70
N TYR A 202 3.36 10.59 4.38
CA TYR A 202 2.69 10.64 5.69
C TYR A 202 3.55 11.34 6.74
N LEU A 203 4.84 10.99 6.84
CA LEU A 203 5.74 11.61 7.83
C LEU A 203 5.89 13.11 7.59
N PHE A 204 6.16 13.51 6.34
CA PHE A 204 6.32 14.92 5.99
C PHE A 204 5.03 15.71 6.25
N GLY A 205 3.91 15.22 5.74
CA GLY A 205 2.60 15.86 5.91
C GLY A 205 2.17 15.94 7.37
N LEU A 206 2.44 14.90 8.18
CA LEU A 206 2.14 14.89 9.60
C LEU A 206 2.92 15.96 10.37
N ILE A 207 4.23 16.06 10.14
CA ILE A 207 5.07 17.07 10.78
C ILE A 207 4.62 18.48 10.37
N LEU A 208 4.37 18.69 9.07
CA LEU A 208 3.91 19.97 8.55
C LEU A 208 2.56 20.36 9.17
N ALA A 209 1.61 19.42 9.28
CA ALA A 209 0.32 19.64 9.92
C ALA A 209 0.48 20.09 11.39
N PHE A 210 1.41 19.47 12.14
CA PHE A 210 1.68 19.90 13.51
C PHE A 210 2.37 21.26 13.59
N LEU A 211 3.23 21.62 12.65
CA LEU A 211 3.81 22.97 12.60
C LEU A 211 2.72 24.02 12.38
N ARG A 212 1.81 23.78 11.43
CA ARG A 212 0.73 24.70 11.08
C ARG A 212 -0.43 24.74 12.07
N SER A 213 -0.59 23.72 12.92
CA SER A 213 -1.75 23.63 13.84
C SER A 213 -1.89 24.76 14.86
N THR A 214 -0.90 25.65 14.97
CA THR A 214 -0.90 26.81 15.88
C THR A 214 -0.71 28.13 15.14
N ASP A 215 -0.63 28.07 13.82
CA ASP A 215 -0.42 29.22 12.94
C ASP A 215 -1.80 29.67 12.43
N THR A 216 -2.23 30.86 12.82
CA THR A 216 -3.58 31.37 12.51
C THR A 216 -3.78 31.68 11.03
N ASP A 217 -2.70 31.74 10.26
CA ASP A 217 -2.76 32.00 8.82
C ASP A 217 -3.12 30.73 8.03
N PHE A 218 -3.10 29.55 8.68
CA PHE A 218 -3.36 28.26 8.07
C PHE A 218 -4.61 27.60 8.64
N GLU A 219 -5.49 27.14 7.76
CA GLU A 219 -6.66 26.33 8.12
C GLU A 219 -6.26 24.87 8.30
N ALA A 220 -5.55 24.30 7.31
CA ALA A 220 -5.21 22.88 7.32
C ALA A 220 -4.02 22.52 6.42
N VAL A 221 -3.43 21.35 6.70
CA VAL A 221 -2.55 20.62 5.79
C VAL A 221 -3.31 19.40 5.29
N LEU A 222 -3.46 19.30 3.98
CA LEU A 222 -4.29 18.31 3.29
C LEU A 222 -3.42 17.27 2.57
N GLY A 223 -4.02 16.16 2.16
CA GLY A 223 -3.32 15.06 1.47
C GLY A 223 -2.59 14.05 2.37
N VAL A 224 -2.41 14.33 3.68
CA VAL A 224 -1.61 13.50 4.62
C VAL A 224 -2.03 12.03 4.67
N ASN A 225 -3.34 11.76 4.71
CA ASN A 225 -3.89 10.41 4.83
C ASN A 225 -4.23 9.78 3.47
N GLU A 226 -3.87 10.46 2.39
CA GLU A 226 -4.32 10.06 1.07
C GLU A 226 -3.27 9.22 0.32
N SER A 227 -3.66 8.62 -0.80
CA SER A 227 -2.73 7.89 -1.66
C SER A 227 -1.75 8.85 -2.34
N VAL A 228 -0.48 8.44 -2.41
CA VAL A 228 0.59 9.08 -3.20
C VAL A 228 0.14 9.36 -4.62
N PHE A 229 0.55 10.50 -5.14
CA PHE A 229 0.38 11.00 -6.49
C PHE A 229 1.13 10.09 -7.46
N GLY A 230 0.48 8.99 -7.82
CA GLY A 230 0.85 8.18 -8.97
C GLY A 230 0.25 8.84 -10.20
N THR A 231 1.10 9.45 -11.02
CA THR A 231 0.83 9.83 -12.42
C THR A 231 -0.40 9.09 -13.01
N ASN A 232 -1.53 9.80 -13.14
CA ASN A 232 -2.60 9.67 -14.15
C ASN A 232 -3.96 10.19 -13.63
N THR A 233 -4.33 11.39 -14.11
CA THR A 233 -5.65 11.82 -14.65
C THR A 233 -6.97 11.49 -13.91
N THR A 234 -6.97 10.83 -12.76
CA THR A 234 -8.18 10.36 -12.06
C THR A 234 -8.29 10.85 -10.62
N SER A 235 -7.24 11.48 -10.12
CA SER A 235 -7.18 12.11 -8.80
C SER A 235 -7.30 13.63 -9.00
N ASN A 236 -8.42 14.23 -8.57
CA ASN A 236 -8.64 15.69 -8.60
C ASN A 236 -7.84 16.43 -7.52
N LYS A 237 -6.63 15.96 -7.23
CA LYS A 237 -5.79 16.53 -6.17
C LYS A 237 -4.74 17.43 -6.80
N PRO A 238 -4.43 18.56 -6.15
CA PRO A 238 -3.42 19.47 -6.67
C PRO A 238 -2.01 18.89 -6.49
N ALA A 239 -1.71 18.25 -5.36
CA ALA A 239 -0.41 17.64 -5.07
C ALA A 239 -0.53 16.49 -4.03
N ASP A 240 0.59 15.85 -3.69
CA ASP A 240 0.66 14.87 -2.58
C ASP A 240 0.25 15.48 -1.23
N ILE A 241 0.75 16.67 -0.94
CA ILE A 241 0.46 17.45 0.26
C ILE A 241 0.28 18.91 -0.18
N TRP A 242 -0.73 19.59 0.38
CA TRP A 242 -0.90 21.02 0.16
C TRP A 242 -1.45 21.71 1.39
N GLU A 243 -1.15 23.01 1.50
CA GLU A 243 -1.63 23.86 2.58
C GLU A 243 -2.92 24.59 2.13
N SER A 244 -3.85 24.74 3.07
CA SER A 244 -5.00 25.64 2.95
C SER A 244 -4.80 26.78 3.93
N LEU A 245 -4.85 28.01 3.44
CA LEU A 245 -4.79 29.22 4.26
C LEU A 245 -6.17 29.49 4.90
N ALA A 246 -6.18 30.26 5.98
CA ALA A 246 -7.40 30.62 6.72
C ALA A 246 -8.38 31.50 5.93
N ASN A 247 -7.93 32.09 4.82
CA ASN A 247 -8.73 32.87 3.89
C ASN A 247 -9.29 32.04 2.72
N ASP A 248 -9.28 30.71 2.82
CA ASP A 248 -9.66 29.75 1.77
C ASP A 248 -8.78 29.77 0.51
N GLU A 249 -7.66 30.51 0.52
CA GLU A 249 -6.66 30.44 -0.55
C GLU A 249 -5.74 29.24 -0.35
N ALA A 250 -5.22 28.72 -1.46
CA ALA A 250 -4.23 27.66 -1.38
C ALA A 250 -2.86 28.22 -0.99
N GLY A 251 -2.19 27.53 -0.07
CA GLY A 251 -0.81 27.80 0.31
C GLY A 251 0.17 27.06 -0.60
N ASN A 252 1.17 26.42 0.01
CA ASN A 252 2.18 25.70 -0.75
C ASN A 252 1.72 24.31 -1.20
N TYR A 253 2.28 23.84 -2.31
CA TYR A 253 2.07 22.52 -2.88
C TYR A 253 3.36 21.70 -2.85
N PHE A 254 3.27 20.47 -2.36
CA PHE A 254 4.40 19.57 -2.20
C PHE A 254 4.16 18.23 -2.90
N GLU A 255 5.13 17.83 -3.73
CA GLU A 255 5.23 16.51 -4.34
C GLU A 255 6.30 15.71 -3.60
N VAL A 256 5.89 14.71 -2.81
CA VAL A 256 6.80 13.98 -1.90
C VAL A 256 7.20 12.65 -2.53
N THR A 257 8.47 12.51 -2.91
CA THR A 257 8.89 11.35 -3.71
C THR A 257 10.24 10.77 -3.31
N CYS A 258 10.35 9.44 -3.48
CA CYS A 258 11.62 8.70 -3.37
C CYS A 258 11.95 7.99 -4.70
N LYS A 259 11.41 8.52 -5.79
CA LYS A 259 11.69 8.10 -7.17
C LYS A 259 12.39 9.26 -7.88
N PRO A 260 13.21 8.97 -8.90
CA PRO A 260 13.79 10.02 -9.73
C PRO A 260 12.73 11.01 -10.22
N VAL A 261 13.09 12.29 -10.26
CA VAL A 261 12.31 13.35 -10.90
C VAL A 261 12.99 13.62 -12.24
N ASP A 262 12.25 13.37 -13.31
CA ASP A 262 12.66 13.53 -14.70
C ASP A 262 11.65 14.45 -15.42
N GLU A 263 11.94 14.79 -16.67
CA GLU A 263 11.08 15.66 -17.49
C GLU A 263 9.65 15.09 -17.65
N GLU A 264 9.47 13.76 -17.67
CA GLU A 264 8.15 13.14 -17.76
C GLU A 264 7.31 13.44 -16.51
N ARG A 265 7.91 13.40 -15.32
CA ARG A 265 7.26 13.80 -14.08
C ARG A 265 6.96 15.29 -14.01
N LEU A 266 7.84 16.13 -14.54
CA LEU A 266 7.58 17.57 -14.64
C LEU A 266 6.40 17.84 -15.59
N ASP A 267 6.36 17.18 -16.74
CA ASP A 267 5.24 17.26 -17.71
C ASP A 267 3.91 16.87 -17.04
N ALA A 268 3.89 15.76 -16.30
CA ALA A 268 2.69 15.31 -15.59
C ALA A 268 2.22 16.32 -14.52
N ALA A 269 3.15 16.97 -13.81
CA ALA A 269 2.83 18.00 -12.83
C ALA A 269 2.26 19.26 -13.49
N VAL A 270 2.88 19.76 -14.58
CA VAL A 270 2.39 20.91 -15.35
C VAL A 270 0.97 20.66 -15.85
N GLU A 271 0.71 19.48 -16.43
CA GLU A 271 -0.64 19.15 -16.92
C GLU A 271 -1.67 19.07 -15.80
N SER A 272 -1.31 18.53 -14.64
CA SER A 272 -2.20 18.40 -13.49
C SER A 272 -2.59 19.76 -12.92
N PHE A 273 -1.62 20.66 -12.75
CA PHE A 273 -1.83 22.01 -12.23
C PHE A 273 -2.62 22.87 -13.21
N ALA A 274 -2.32 22.77 -14.52
CA ALA A 274 -3.06 23.49 -15.54
C ALA A 274 -4.55 23.12 -15.57
N LYS A 275 -4.89 21.83 -15.41
CA LYS A 275 -6.28 21.35 -15.33
C LYS A 275 -7.04 21.89 -14.11
N GLN A 276 -6.33 22.28 -13.07
CA GLN A 276 -6.89 22.81 -11.82
C GLN A 276 -6.84 24.34 -11.75
N GLY A 277 -6.35 25.02 -12.81
CA GLY A 277 -6.21 26.47 -12.82
C GLY A 277 -5.05 26.99 -11.96
N LEU A 278 -4.08 26.15 -11.64
CA LEU A 278 -2.97 26.43 -10.73
C LEU A 278 -1.63 26.68 -11.45
N SER A 279 -1.65 27.01 -12.74
CA SER A 279 -0.44 27.07 -13.59
C SER A 279 0.67 28.02 -13.09
N ASN A 280 0.32 29.01 -12.27
CA ASN A 280 1.26 29.99 -11.72
C ASN A 280 1.76 29.64 -10.30
N ALA A 281 1.23 28.58 -9.68
CA ALA A 281 1.66 28.18 -8.35
C ALA A 281 2.99 27.42 -8.43
N PRO A 282 3.98 27.76 -7.59
CA PRO A 282 5.22 27.00 -7.52
C PRO A 282 4.96 25.60 -6.96
N ILE A 283 5.67 24.61 -7.50
CA ILE A 283 5.57 23.21 -7.08
C ILE A 283 6.86 22.82 -6.38
N THR A 284 6.76 22.36 -5.13
CA THR A 284 7.94 21.94 -4.36
C THR A 284 8.08 20.43 -4.36
N PHE A 285 9.11 19.90 -5.01
CA PHE A 285 9.50 18.51 -4.88
C PHE A 285 10.29 18.29 -3.58
N VAL A 286 9.76 17.43 -2.72
CA VAL A 286 10.43 16.96 -1.50
C VAL A 286 10.99 15.57 -1.80
N CYS A 287 12.29 15.49 -2.10
CA CYS A 287 12.91 14.27 -2.63
C CYS A 287 14.31 14.03 -2.08
N ARG A 288 14.96 12.90 -2.43
CA ARG A 288 16.31 12.59 -1.94
C ARG A 288 17.34 13.33 -2.78
N MET A 289 17.85 14.45 -2.27
CA MET A 289 18.83 15.25 -3.01
C MET A 289 20.26 14.73 -2.77
N PRO A 290 21.15 14.80 -3.78
CA PRO A 290 20.89 15.16 -5.17
C PRO A 290 20.36 13.98 -6.01
N ASN A 291 20.25 12.77 -5.44
CA ASN A 291 20.05 11.53 -6.19
C ASN A 291 18.80 11.53 -7.08
N ASP A 292 17.65 11.93 -6.53
CA ASP A 292 16.37 11.88 -7.23
C ASP A 292 16.26 12.99 -8.30
N ALA A 293 16.93 14.13 -8.13
CA ALA A 293 16.95 15.22 -9.10
C ALA A 293 18.21 15.23 -9.99
N SER A 294 19.02 14.17 -9.94
CA SER A 294 20.34 14.12 -10.60
C SER A 294 20.32 14.27 -12.12
N SER A 295 19.17 14.00 -12.75
CA SER A 295 18.97 14.18 -14.20
C SER A 295 18.68 15.62 -14.60
N LEU A 296 18.35 16.48 -13.64
CA LEU A 296 17.90 17.85 -13.86
C LEU A 296 19.04 18.86 -13.63
N LYS A 297 19.02 19.94 -14.40
CA LYS A 297 19.95 21.06 -14.23
C LYS A 297 19.32 22.14 -13.38
N LEU A 298 19.45 21.99 -12.07
CA LEU A 298 18.91 22.95 -11.11
C LEU A 298 19.82 24.16 -10.96
N THR A 299 19.24 25.34 -10.75
CA THR A 299 19.94 26.56 -10.35
C THR A 299 19.43 26.96 -8.97
N ASN A 300 20.28 26.88 -7.94
CA ASN A 300 19.89 27.12 -6.54
C ASN A 300 18.66 26.31 -6.12
N ASP A 301 18.65 25.02 -6.48
CA ASP A 301 17.53 24.09 -6.22
C ASP A 301 16.18 24.51 -6.83
N VAL A 302 16.21 25.37 -7.86
CA VAL A 302 15.04 25.81 -8.64
C VAL A 302 15.21 25.43 -10.11
N LEU A 303 14.09 25.14 -10.77
CA LEU A 303 14.00 24.88 -12.20
C LEU A 303 12.76 25.56 -12.79
N GLU A 304 12.97 26.40 -13.79
CA GLU A 304 11.89 26.88 -14.67
C GLU A 304 11.71 25.88 -15.80
N TYR A 305 10.52 25.31 -15.94
CA TYR A 305 10.24 24.30 -16.95
C TYR A 305 8.82 24.49 -17.51
N ARG A 306 8.72 24.72 -18.82
CA ARG A 306 7.46 24.95 -19.55
C ARG A 306 6.55 26.02 -18.92
N GLY A 307 7.15 27.08 -18.36
CA GLY A 307 6.43 28.19 -17.73
C GLY A 307 5.93 27.93 -16.31
N ALA A 308 6.25 26.76 -15.74
CA ALA A 308 6.05 26.46 -14.32
C ALA A 308 7.39 26.54 -13.57
N GLN A 309 7.31 27.01 -12.33
CA GLN A 309 8.45 27.06 -11.41
C GLN A 309 8.44 25.84 -10.49
N PHE A 310 9.52 25.07 -10.51
CA PHE A 310 9.76 23.93 -9.64
C PHE A 310 10.84 24.26 -8.61
N GLN A 311 10.59 23.89 -7.37
CA GLN A 311 11.53 24.01 -6.25
C GLN A 311 11.88 22.61 -5.74
N PHE A 312 13.10 22.41 -5.29
CA PHE A 312 13.58 21.11 -4.82
C PHE A 312 14.14 21.25 -3.41
N ILE A 313 13.70 20.39 -2.51
CA ILE A 313 14.24 20.35 -1.14
C ILE A 313 14.60 18.92 -0.76
N ASP A 314 15.69 18.78 -0.01
CA ASP A 314 16.11 17.47 0.50
C ASP A 314 15.14 16.96 1.56
N PHE A 315 14.57 15.77 1.33
CA PHE A 315 13.59 15.17 2.23
C PHE A 315 14.17 14.95 3.62
N CYS A 316 15.36 14.36 3.73
CA CYS A 316 15.93 14.00 5.02
C CYS A 316 16.24 15.24 5.85
N ARG A 317 16.90 16.22 5.23
CA ARG A 317 17.27 17.47 5.88
C ARG A 317 16.04 18.28 6.28
N THR A 318 15.03 18.33 5.41
CA THR A 318 13.79 19.04 5.69
C THR A 318 13.06 18.40 6.87
N VAL A 319 12.86 17.08 6.88
CA VAL A 319 12.21 16.39 8.00
C VAL A 319 12.96 16.61 9.32
N GLU A 320 14.29 16.54 9.31
CA GLU A 320 15.10 16.84 10.49
C GLU A 320 14.84 18.25 11.05
N ILE A 321 14.86 19.27 10.19
CA ILE A 321 14.66 20.67 10.60
C ILE A 321 13.22 20.88 11.07
N LEU A 322 12.23 20.44 10.29
CA LEU A 322 10.82 20.63 10.63
C LEU A 322 10.47 19.94 11.95
N TYR A 323 11.00 18.73 12.18
CA TYR A 323 10.82 18.02 13.44
C TYR A 323 11.47 18.73 14.63
N LEU A 324 12.67 19.33 14.43
CA LEU A 324 13.36 20.09 15.47
C LEU A 324 12.55 21.33 15.91
N LEU A 325 11.82 21.97 14.99
CA LEU A 325 11.01 23.16 15.25
C LEU A 325 9.70 22.87 16.01
N LEU A 326 9.29 21.60 16.10
CA LEU A 326 8.13 21.22 16.90
C LEU A 326 8.39 21.39 18.39
N THR A 327 7.35 21.70 19.17
CA THR A 327 7.41 21.61 20.64
C THR A 327 7.55 20.15 21.07
N GLU A 328 7.98 19.91 22.31
CA GLU A 328 8.12 18.56 22.86
C GLU A 328 6.80 17.77 22.79
N THR A 329 5.69 18.38 23.19
CA THR A 329 4.35 17.77 23.08
C THR A 329 4.01 17.35 21.65
N LYS A 330 4.29 18.21 20.66
CA LYS A 330 4.03 17.91 19.25
C LYS A 330 4.94 16.81 18.72
N ARG A 331 6.21 16.77 19.15
CA ARG A 331 7.17 15.71 18.78
C ARG A 331 6.72 14.33 19.27
N ILE A 332 6.25 14.25 20.53
CA ILE A 332 5.70 13.01 21.10
C ILE A 332 4.48 12.55 20.31
N GLU A 333 3.59 13.47 19.95
CA GLU A 333 2.39 13.13 19.19
C GLU A 333 2.70 12.69 17.75
N VAL A 334 3.68 13.32 17.07
CA VAL A 334 4.18 12.86 15.76
C VAL A 334 4.66 11.42 15.85
N ILE A 335 5.47 11.09 16.85
CA ILE A 335 5.99 9.74 17.05
C ILE A 335 4.84 8.74 17.22
N LYS A 336 3.89 9.03 18.13
CA LYS A 336 2.73 8.15 18.39
C LYS A 336 1.86 7.92 17.16
N ARG A 337 1.58 8.99 16.40
CA ARG A 337 0.77 8.87 15.18
C ARG A 337 1.51 8.13 14.08
N PHE A 338 2.82 8.34 13.95
CA PHE A 338 3.62 7.63 12.97
C PHE A 338 3.75 6.14 13.33
N GLU A 339 3.98 5.81 14.60
CA GLU A 339 3.93 4.43 15.09
C GLU A 339 2.59 3.78 14.77
N LYS A 340 1.46 4.42 15.10
CA LYS A 340 0.13 3.92 14.77
C LYS A 340 -0.05 3.70 13.26
N PHE A 341 0.47 4.61 12.44
CA PHE A 341 0.46 4.47 10.99
C PHE A 341 1.27 3.25 10.52
N ILE A 342 2.42 2.96 11.13
CA ILE A 342 3.24 1.78 10.82
C ILE A 342 2.63 0.48 11.35
N ALA A 343 1.99 0.53 12.51
CA ALA A 343 1.34 -0.61 13.16
C ALA A 343 0.08 -1.08 12.42
N ASP A 344 -0.52 -0.25 11.55
CA ASP A 344 -1.73 -0.59 10.79
C ASP A 344 -1.60 -2.00 10.15
N PRO A 345 -2.58 -2.90 10.37
CA PRO A 345 -2.54 -4.28 9.85
C PRO A 345 -2.28 -4.38 8.34
N ASN A 346 -2.66 -3.35 7.57
CA ASN A 346 -2.51 -3.30 6.12
C ASN A 346 -1.13 -2.78 5.67
N ARG A 347 -0.24 -2.36 6.59
CA ARG A 347 1.14 -1.98 6.24
C ARG A 347 1.97 -3.19 5.91
N LYS A 348 3.00 -3.00 5.09
CA LYS A 348 3.86 -4.12 4.68
C LYS A 348 4.65 -4.61 5.88
N ILE A 349 4.76 -5.94 6.00
CA ILE A 349 5.59 -6.60 7.03
C ILE A 349 7.02 -6.05 7.02
N PHE A 350 7.59 -5.85 5.83
CA PHE A 350 8.94 -5.30 5.71
C PHE A 350 9.09 -3.97 6.46
N THR A 351 8.11 -3.08 6.35
CA THR A 351 8.09 -1.78 7.02
C THR A 351 7.97 -1.93 8.53
N LYS A 352 7.11 -2.83 9.01
CA LYS A 352 6.98 -3.16 10.44
C LYS A 352 8.28 -3.73 11.02
N LYS A 353 8.88 -4.71 10.34
CA LYS A 353 10.17 -5.30 10.74
C LYS A 353 11.30 -4.27 10.72
N ALA A 354 11.33 -3.40 9.72
CA ALA A 354 12.31 -2.31 9.65
C ALA A 354 12.13 -1.33 10.82
N TRP A 355 10.88 -1.03 11.20
CA TRP A 355 10.60 -0.19 12.36
C TRP A 355 11.09 -0.85 13.64
N SER A 356 10.69 -2.09 13.93
CA SER A 356 11.12 -2.78 15.15
C SER A 356 12.64 -2.94 15.20
N LYS A 357 13.32 -3.13 14.06
CA LYS A 357 14.80 -3.16 14.00
C LYS A 357 15.43 -1.80 14.32
N GLN A 358 14.82 -0.70 13.88
CA GLN A 358 15.39 0.63 14.02
C GLN A 358 15.02 1.31 15.35
N PHE A 359 13.88 0.96 15.92
CA PHE A 359 13.28 1.62 17.08
C PHE A 359 12.91 0.67 18.24
N GLY A 360 12.98 -0.65 18.05
CA GLY A 360 12.69 -1.65 19.08
C GLY A 360 13.92 -2.05 19.90
N ASN A 361 13.68 -2.82 20.98
CA ASN A 361 14.72 -3.39 21.84
C ASN A 361 15.47 -4.50 21.07
N ASN A 362 16.80 -4.45 21.01
CA ASN A 362 17.60 -5.65 20.76
C ASN A 362 17.82 -6.42 22.06
#